data_AF-A0A0P9IR97-F1
#
_entry.id   AF-A0A0P9IR97-F1
#
_cell.length_a   1.000
_cell.length_b   1.000
_cell.length_c   1.000
_cell.angle_alpha   90.00
_cell.angle_beta   90.00
_cell.angle_gamma   90.00
#
_symmetry.space_group_name_H-M   'P 1'
#
loop_
_entity.id
_entity.type
_entity.pdbx_description
1 polymer ?
#
loop_
_entity_poly.entity_id
_entity_poly.type
_entity_poly.pdbx_seq_one_letter_code
_entity_poly.pdbx_strand_id
1 'polypeptide(L)'
;ADLDPPNVDWIVEDGSYAVFGETWPIDEKLPTLQDMGHTRFTWPTPRTDRKTSLQSLLRTLLISYTQLLDALLTPPPSLAHPQPPRSDIERLTEHMQLVAVNMHYLVNELRPVQARETLKAMMRAQIDLRRAKT
;
A
#
# COMPACT_ATOMS: atom_id res chain seq x y z
N ALA A 1 -5.94 -13.17 -44.60
CA ALA A 1 -4.87 -14.01 -44.05
C ALA A 1 -5.09 -14.00 -42.54
N ASP A 2 -5.61 -15.09 -41.99
CA ASP A 2 -5.69 -15.24 -40.54
C ASP A 2 -4.25 -15.33 -40.04
N LEU A 3 -3.83 -14.34 -39.26
CA LEU A 3 -2.54 -14.33 -38.61
C LEU A 3 -2.61 -15.34 -37.47
N ASP A 4 -1.68 -16.29 -37.45
CA ASP A 4 -1.51 -17.17 -36.31
C ASP A 4 -1.29 -16.35 -35.04
N PRO A 5 -1.80 -16.81 -33.88
CA PRO A 5 -1.60 -16.12 -32.63
C PRO A 5 -0.10 -15.95 -32.36
N PRO A 6 0.31 -14.81 -31.77
CA PRO A 6 1.71 -14.58 -31.45
C PRO A 6 2.20 -15.67 -30.50
N ASN A 7 3.39 -16.19 -30.78
CA ASN A 7 4.05 -17.14 -29.88
C ASN A 7 4.20 -16.47 -28.51
N VAL A 8 3.87 -17.16 -27.43
CA VAL A 8 3.92 -16.65 -26.04
C VAL A 8 5.09 -17.26 -25.27
N ASP A 9 5.74 -18.29 -25.82
CA ASP A 9 6.78 -19.07 -25.15
C ASP A 9 8.02 -18.24 -24.85
N TRP A 10 8.40 -17.35 -25.77
CA TRP A 10 9.53 -16.42 -25.56
C TRP A 10 9.29 -15.47 -24.39
N ILE A 11 8.04 -15.07 -24.13
CA ILE A 11 7.72 -14.23 -22.97
C ILE A 11 7.97 -15.05 -21.70
N VAL A 12 7.51 -16.30 -21.66
CA VAL A 12 7.69 -17.21 -20.51
C VAL A 12 9.17 -17.53 -20.25
N GLU A 13 9.97 -17.70 -21.31
CA GLU A 13 11.42 -17.94 -21.22
C GLU A 13 12.19 -16.71 -20.71
N ASP A 14 11.84 -15.52 -21.18
CA ASP A 14 12.53 -14.26 -20.83
C ASP A 14 12.10 -13.74 -19.43
N GLY A 15 11.03 -14.31 -18.87
CA GLY A 15 10.57 -14.00 -17.51
C GLY A 15 9.98 -12.59 -17.34
N SER A 16 9.92 -11.80 -18.41
CA SER A 16 9.43 -10.42 -18.44
C SER A 16 8.84 -10.05 -19.80
N TYR A 17 8.04 -8.99 -19.86
CA TYR A 17 7.40 -8.49 -21.09
C TYR A 17 7.42 -6.96 -21.12
N ALA A 18 7.59 -6.38 -22.30
CA ALA A 18 7.62 -4.94 -22.48
C ALA A 18 6.22 -4.37 -22.69
N VAL A 19 5.85 -3.36 -21.91
CA VAL A 19 4.60 -2.59 -22.04
C VAL A 19 4.95 -1.12 -22.02
N PHE A 20 4.62 -0.40 -23.10
CA PHE A 20 4.83 1.05 -23.24
C PHE A 20 6.25 1.55 -22.92
N GLY A 21 7.27 0.74 -23.21
CA GLY A 21 8.68 1.07 -22.94
C GLY A 21 9.17 0.66 -21.54
N GLU A 22 8.31 0.06 -20.72
CA GLU A 22 8.68 -0.50 -19.42
C GLU A 22 8.71 -2.03 -19.50
N THR A 23 9.72 -2.65 -18.90
CA THR A 23 9.82 -4.11 -18.73
C THR A 23 9.13 -4.55 -17.44
N TRP A 24 8.13 -5.42 -17.57
CA TRP A 24 7.34 -5.97 -16.48
C TRP A 24 7.66 -7.45 -16.27
N PRO A 25 7.95 -7.90 -15.04
CA PRO A 25 8.16 -9.32 -14.76
C PRO A 25 6.86 -10.12 -14.89
N ILE A 26 6.95 -11.38 -15.32
CA ILE A 26 5.79 -12.29 -15.36
C ILE A 26 5.36 -12.71 -13.96
N ASP A 27 6.32 -13.04 -13.10
CA ASP A 27 6.05 -13.38 -11.70
C ASP A 27 6.03 -12.09 -10.88
N GLU A 28 4.84 -11.48 -10.79
CA GLU A 28 4.64 -10.21 -10.08
C GLU A 28 4.75 -10.41 -8.56
N LYS A 29 5.99 -10.40 -8.06
CA LYS A 29 6.27 -10.34 -6.62
C LYS A 29 6.24 -8.89 -6.19
N LEU A 30 5.33 -8.59 -5.26
CA LEU A 30 5.36 -7.33 -4.52
C LEU A 30 6.75 -7.17 -3.89
N PRO A 31 7.52 -6.12 -4.25
CA PRO A 31 8.82 -5.90 -3.62
C PRO A 31 8.62 -5.73 -2.12
N THR A 32 9.53 -6.28 -1.32
CA THR A 32 9.41 -6.09 0.13
C THR A 32 9.67 -4.62 0.47
N LEU A 33 9.13 -4.15 1.59
CA LEU A 33 9.41 -2.79 2.09
C LEU A 33 10.93 -2.52 2.22
N GLN A 34 11.71 -3.56 2.53
CA GLN A 34 13.17 -3.50 2.65
C GLN A 34 13.83 -3.35 1.28
N ASP A 35 13.32 -4.04 0.25
CA ASP A 35 13.81 -3.91 -1.13
C ASP A 35 13.52 -2.52 -1.72
N MET A 36 12.45 -1.87 -1.26
CA MET A 36 12.10 -0.49 -1.61
C MET A 36 12.88 0.56 -0.81
N GLY A 37 13.81 0.15 0.05
CA GLY A 37 14.61 1.06 0.90
C GLY A 37 13.83 1.69 2.06
N HIS A 38 12.65 1.16 2.39
CA HIS A 38 11.80 1.69 3.46
C HIS A 38 11.90 0.85 4.74
N THR A 39 11.89 1.53 5.90
CA THR A 39 11.82 0.84 7.19
C THR A 39 10.45 0.19 7.36
N ARG A 40 10.45 -1.14 7.53
CA ARG A 40 9.25 -1.88 7.89
C ARG A 40 8.97 -1.70 9.38
N PHE A 41 7.80 -1.17 9.72
CA PHE A 41 7.37 -1.18 11.12
C PHE A 41 7.07 -2.62 11.57
N THR A 42 7.27 -2.89 12.86
CA THR A 42 7.10 -4.23 13.42
C THR A 42 5.62 -4.59 13.53
N TRP A 43 5.16 -5.54 12.72
CA TRP A 43 3.87 -6.22 12.90
C TRP A 43 4.07 -7.73 13.06
N PRO A 44 3.26 -8.38 13.90
CA PRO A 44 3.28 -9.83 14.04
C PRO A 44 2.93 -10.49 12.70
N THR A 45 3.61 -11.60 12.41
CA THR A 45 3.35 -12.45 11.24
C THR A 45 2.61 -13.68 11.78
N PRO A 46 1.27 -13.70 11.70
CA PRO A 46 0.57 -14.19 10.50
C PRO A 46 -0.38 -13.15 9.87
N ARG A 47 -0.86 -13.45 8.65
CA ARG A 47 -1.77 -12.60 7.84
C ARG A 47 -3.08 -12.19 8.56
N THR A 48 -3.46 -12.89 9.63
CA THR A 48 -4.66 -12.64 10.45
C THR A 48 -4.61 -11.28 11.16
N ASP A 49 -3.41 -10.80 11.51
CA ASP A 49 -3.22 -9.58 12.30
C ASP A 49 -3.08 -8.31 11.43
N ARG A 50 -3.40 -8.40 10.13
CA ARG A 50 -3.28 -7.25 9.21
C ARG A 50 -4.28 -6.15 9.53
N LYS A 51 -5.49 -6.50 9.98
CA LYS A 51 -6.49 -5.51 10.41
C LYS A 51 -6.01 -4.70 11.61
N THR A 52 -5.46 -5.36 12.63
CA THR A 52 -4.95 -4.69 13.83
C THR A 52 -3.72 -3.85 13.51
N SER A 53 -2.84 -4.33 12.62
CA SER A 53 -1.67 -3.61 12.13
C SER A 53 -2.07 -2.33 11.37
N LEU A 54 -3.03 -2.42 10.44
CA LEU A 54 -3.59 -1.26 9.72
C LEU A 54 -4.24 -0.24 10.67
N GLN A 55 -4.98 -0.72 11.67
CA GLN A 55 -5.55 0.16 12.70
C GLN A 55 -4.48 0.85 13.54
N SER A 56 -3.39 0.16 13.86
CA SER A 56 -2.24 0.73 14.57
C SER A 56 -1.55 1.82 13.75
N LEU A 57 -1.31 1.55 12.46
CA LEU A 57 -0.76 2.54 11.53
C LEU A 57 -1.66 3.76 11.38
N LEU A 58 -2.97 3.55 11.27
CA LEU A 58 -3.93 4.65 11.20
C LEU A 58 -3.88 5.52 12.45
N ARG A 59 -3.84 4.91 13.65
CA ARG A 59 -3.69 5.65 14.90
C ARG A 59 -2.38 6.43 14.94
N THR A 60 -1.28 5.81 14.48
CA THR A 60 0.03 6.46 14.39
C THR A 60 -0.03 7.68 13.48
N LEU A 61 -0.61 7.53 12.29
CA LEU A 61 -0.79 8.63 11.32
C LEU A 61 -1.59 9.79 11.92
N LEU A 62 -2.70 9.48 12.61
CA LEU A 62 -3.54 10.50 13.24
C LEU A 62 -2.80 11.26 14.35
N ILE A 63 -2.05 10.54 15.20
CA ILE A 63 -1.25 11.16 16.27
C ILE A 63 -0.17 12.06 15.66
N SER A 64 0.59 11.57 14.68
CA SER A 64 1.62 12.37 14.01
C SER A 64 1.06 13.60 13.31
N TYR A 65 -0.13 13.50 12.72
CA TYR A 65 -0.83 14.65 12.15
C TYR A 65 -1.23 15.68 13.22
N THR A 66 -1.75 15.24 14.38
CA THR A 66 -2.06 16.17 15.47
C THR A 66 -0.82 16.87 16.03
N GLN A 67 0.30 16.14 16.17
CA GLN A 67 1.58 16.72 16.59
C GLN A 67 2.11 17.74 15.58
N LEU A 68 1.92 17.48 14.28
CA LEU A 68 2.27 18.41 13.22
C LEU A 68 1.43 19.69 13.31
N LEU A 69 0.12 19.57 13.54
CA LEU A 69 -0.74 20.73 13.76
C LEU A 69 -0.32 21.54 14.99
N ASP A 70 -0.02 20.88 16.10
CA ASP A 70 0.47 21.56 17.32
C ASP A 70 1.79 22.31 17.05
N ALA A 71 2.73 21.68 16.34
CA ALA A 71 3.99 22.31 15.95
C ALA A 71 3.80 23.52 15.02
N LEU A 72 2.81 23.48 14.13
CA LEU A 72 2.49 24.58 13.22
C LEU A 72 1.80 25.74 13.94
N LEU A 73 0.88 25.44 14.87
CA LEU A 73 0.12 26.42 15.65
C LEU A 73 0.94 27.04 16.79
N THR A 74 2.07 26.44 17.16
CA THR A 74 2.98 27.00 18.15
C THR A 74 3.50 28.36 17.67
N PRO A 75 3.46 29.42 18.52
CA PRO A 75 3.94 30.74 18.13
C PRO A 75 5.41 30.72 17.68
N PRO A 76 5.80 31.58 16.73
CA PRO A 76 7.19 31.67 16.30
C PRO A 76 8.07 32.09 17.48
N PRO A 77 9.32 31.58 17.56
CA PRO A 77 10.20 31.90 18.67
C PRO A 77 10.44 33.40 18.74
N SER A 78 10.25 33.97 19.93
CA SER A 78 10.52 35.38 20.17
C SER A 78 12.00 35.69 19.96
N LEU A 79 12.32 36.89 19.46
CA LEU A 79 13.71 37.35 19.32
C LEU A 79 14.48 37.37 20.67
N ALA A 80 13.77 37.37 21.80
CA ALA A 80 14.33 37.30 23.14
C ALA A 80 14.79 35.89 23.57
N HIS A 81 14.24 34.84 22.94
CA HIS A 81 14.59 33.44 23.21
C HIS A 81 14.65 32.67 21.88
N PRO A 82 15.82 32.63 21.22
CA PRO A 82 15.99 31.88 19.99
C PRO A 82 15.78 30.38 20.28
N GLN A 83 14.75 29.77 19.70
CA GLN A 83 14.63 28.32 19.67
C GLN A 83 15.37 27.76 18.44
N PRO A 84 15.87 26.52 18.51
CA PRO A 84 16.42 25.84 17.34
C PRO A 84 15.38 25.79 16.19
N PRO A 85 15.86 25.67 14.93
CA PRO A 85 14.97 25.53 13.77
C PRO A 85 14.00 24.37 13.97
N ARG A 86 12.79 24.48 13.41
CA ARG A 86 11.67 23.52 13.56
C ARG A 86 11.94 22.19 12.83
N SER A 87 13.02 21.48 13.18
CA SER A 87 13.36 20.14 12.69
C SER A 87 12.26 19.11 12.96
N ASP A 88 11.35 19.41 13.89
CA ASP A 88 10.26 18.53 14.28
C ASP A 88 9.21 18.42 13.17
N ILE A 89 8.98 19.48 12.38
CA ILE A 89 8.03 19.46 11.27
C ILE A 89 8.50 18.49 10.19
N GLU A 90 9.77 18.61 9.77
CA GLU A 90 10.38 17.73 8.75
C GLU A 90 10.33 16.28 9.20
N ARG A 91 10.75 16.00 10.44
CA ARG A 91 10.69 14.66 11.04
C ARG A 91 9.28 14.08 11.09
N LEU A 92 8.29 14.89 11.46
CA LEU A 92 6.88 14.46 11.49
C LEU A 92 6.37 14.14 10.08
N THR A 93 6.74 14.96 9.08
CA THR A 93 6.35 14.70 7.68
C THR A 93 7.00 13.44 7.12
N GLU A 94 8.29 13.21 7.37
CA GLU A 94 8.99 11.99 6.97
C GLU A 94 8.38 10.76 7.64
N HIS A 95 8.04 10.87 8.93
CA HIS A 95 7.38 9.80 9.67
C HIS A 95 6.00 9.47 9.09
N MET A 96 5.20 10.48 8.76
CA MET A 96 3.89 10.29 8.12
C MET A 96 4.01 9.63 6.74
N GLN A 97 5.02 10.02 5.95
CA GLN A 97 5.30 9.38 4.66
C GLN A 97 5.64 7.90 4.84
N LEU A 98 6.48 7.56 5.81
CA LEU A 98 6.82 6.18 6.13
C LEU A 98 5.60 5.35 6.55
N VAL A 99 4.73 5.92 7.38
CA VAL A 99 3.46 5.29 7.80
C VAL A 99 2.56 5.02 6.60
N ALA A 100 2.42 5.99 5.69
CA ALA A 100 1.62 5.84 4.49
C ALA A 100 2.13 4.72 3.57
N VAL A 101 3.44 4.67 3.33
CA VAL A 101 4.06 3.60 2.51
C VAL A 101 3.82 2.22 3.12
N ASN A 102 4.01 2.09 4.44
CA ASN A 102 3.75 0.84 5.14
C ASN A 102 2.27 0.44 5.08
N MET A 103 1.34 1.41 5.17
CA MET A 103 -0.10 1.17 5.04
C MET A 103 -0.45 0.70 3.63
N HIS A 104 0.09 1.34 2.60
CA HIS A 104 -0.07 0.93 1.20
C HIS A 104 0.40 -0.51 0.98
N TYR A 105 1.55 -0.87 1.52
CA TYR A 105 2.07 -2.23 1.43
C TYR A 105 1.10 -3.26 2.07
N LEU A 106 0.62 -3.00 3.28
CA LEU A 106 -0.32 -3.91 3.96
C LEU A 106 -1.66 -4.04 3.21
N VAL A 107 -2.16 -2.95 2.62
CA VAL A 107 -3.37 -2.98 1.77
C VAL A 107 -3.11 -3.82 0.51
N ASN A 108 -1.96 -3.64 -0.13
CA ASN A 108 -1.59 -4.41 -1.32
C ASN A 108 -1.51 -5.92 -1.05
N GLU A 109 -1.04 -6.32 0.14
CA GLU A 109 -1.05 -7.72 0.57
C GLU A 109 -2.46 -8.30 0.75
N LEU A 110 -3.50 -7.48 0.92
CA LEU A 110 -4.88 -7.92 1.06
C LEU A 110 -5.61 -8.10 -0.27
N ARG A 111 -5.05 -7.63 -1.40
CA ARG A 111 -5.66 -7.75 -2.74
C ARG A 111 -6.10 -9.17 -3.11
N PRO A 112 -5.33 -10.25 -2.84
CA PRO A 112 -5.77 -11.62 -3.14
C PRO A 112 -6.97 -12.06 -2.31
N VAL A 113 -7.06 -11.62 -1.05
CA VAL A 113 -8.21 -11.92 -0.18
C VAL A 113 -9.45 -11.20 -0.70
N GLN A 114 -9.31 -9.92 -1.05
CA GLN A 114 -10.38 -9.13 -1.66
C GLN A 114 -10.90 -9.78 -2.94
N ALA A 115 -10.03 -10.19 -3.87
CA ALA A 115 -10.42 -10.84 -5.12
C ALA A 115 -11.27 -12.10 -4.88
N ARG A 116 -10.90 -12.93 -3.89
CA ARG A 116 -11.66 -14.13 -3.52
C ARG A 116 -13.04 -13.79 -2.97
N GLU A 117 -13.15 -12.79 -2.10
CA GLU A 117 -14.44 -12.38 -1.53
C GLU A 117 -15.34 -11.74 -2.59
N THR A 118 -14.77 -10.93 -3.50
CA THR A 118 -15.48 -10.37 -4.65
C THR A 118 -16.03 -11.48 -5.55
N LEU A 119 -15.23 -12.51 -5.86
CA LEU A 119 -15.70 -13.65 -6.66
C LEU A 119 -16.84 -14.40 -5.98
N LYS A 120 -16.74 -14.68 -4.67
CA LYS A 120 -17.82 -15.32 -3.90
C LYS A 120 -19.10 -14.50 -3.94
N ALA A 121 -19.00 -13.17 -3.78
CA ALA A 121 -20.14 -12.27 -3.83
C ALA A 121 -20.81 -12.30 -5.21
N MET A 122 -20.01 -12.26 -6.28
CA MET A 122 -20.51 -12.35 -7.66
C MET A 122 -21.24 -13.69 -7.90
N MET A 123 -20.67 -14.81 -7.46
CA MET A 123 -21.30 -16.14 -7.61
C MET A 123 -22.62 -16.25 -6.85
N ARG A 124 -22.69 -15.69 -5.63
CA ARG A 124 -23.94 -15.66 -4.85
C ARG A 124 -25.02 -14.85 -5.57
N ALA A 125 -24.68 -13.66 -6.06
CA ALA A 125 -25.60 -12.82 -6.84
C ALA A 125 -26.12 -13.54 -8.10
N GLN A 126 -25.27 -14.31 -8.79
CA GLN A 126 -25.68 -15.12 -9.94
C GLN A 126 -26.65 -16.24 -9.56
N ILE A 127 -26.45 -16.91 -8.42
CA ILE A 127 -27.36 -17.95 -7.93
C ILE A 127 -28.72 -17.34 -7.59
N ASP A 128 -28.74 -16.22 -6.87
CA ASP A 128 -29.97 -15.55 -6.47
C ASP A 128 -30.77 -15.08 -7.68
N LEU A 129 -30.10 -14.53 -8.70
CA LEU A 129 -30.73 -14.14 -9.96
C LEU A 129 -31.32 -15.33 -10.73
N ARG A 130 -30.68 -16.50 -10.68
CA ARG A 130 -31.22 -17.73 -11.30
C ARG A 130 -32.44 -18.24 -10.55
N ARG A 131 -32.39 -18.25 -9.21
CA ARG A 131 -33.51 -18.65 -8.35
C ARG A 131 -34.73 -17.75 -8.50
N ALA A 132 -34.54 -16.46 -8.71
CA ALA A 132 -35.64 -15.53 -8.93
C ALA A 132 -36.32 -15.68 -10.31
N LYS A 133 -35.66 -16.32 -11.27
CA LYS A 133 -36.19 -16.54 -12.63
C LYS A 133 -36.93 -17.88 -12.78
N THR A 134 -36.70 -18.83 -11.88
CA THR A 134 -37.38 -20.13 -11.78
C THR A 134 -38.51 -20.07 -10.77
#